data_AF-A0A1F8NK32-F1
#
_entry.id   AF-A0A1F8NK32-F1
#
_cell.length_a   1.000
_cell.length_b   1.000
_cell.length_c   1.000
_cell.angle_alpha   90.00
_cell.angle_beta   90.00
_cell.angle_gamma   90.00
#
_symmetry.space_group_name_H-M   'P 1'
#
loop_
_entity.id
_entity.type
_entity.pdbx_description
1 polymer ?
#
loop_
_entity_poly.entity_id
_entity_poly.type
_entity_poly.pdbx_seq_one_letter_code
_entity_poly.pdbx_strand_id
1 'polypeptide(L)'
;MMASSTWKRFVLAAMLLGTLAAACGKSGPPRIETADDLTEAVQAMGVATVDLGEAPAGGFGGVGRRIQVGEAEIEVYEYESVEAREAISSTIPPEATAVGGLPAAWADRPHIWTAGRLIVVYVGTDGGTVLLLSSLMGDSITESEEAGQAPYPPAVAAAIQALSEELSLDPGTIEVMDYETVDWPDTCLGLPAPGEVCSQIVTPGWRIHLRAAGAEYEAHADELGTMVRR
;
A
#
# COMPACT_ATOMS: atom_id res chain seq x y z
N MET A 1 16.20 -56.94 -65.42
CA MET A 1 17.69 -57.04 -65.41
C MET A 1 18.26 -55.63 -65.34
N MET A 2 19.35 -55.44 -64.57
CA MET A 2 20.02 -54.17 -64.20
C MET A 2 19.29 -53.39 -63.09
N ALA A 3 19.66 -53.36 -61.80
CA ALA A 3 20.94 -53.33 -61.06
C ALA A 3 21.68 -51.98 -61.10
N SER A 4 21.52 -51.17 -60.05
CA SER A 4 22.53 -50.26 -59.44
C SER A 4 21.88 -49.53 -58.25
N SER A 5 22.19 -49.90 -56.99
CA SER A 5 23.32 -49.42 -56.18
C SER A 5 22.86 -48.42 -55.09
N THR A 6 22.30 -48.93 -54.00
CA THR A 6 22.09 -48.17 -52.76
C THR A 6 23.20 -48.51 -51.76
N TRP A 7 24.24 -47.69 -51.79
CA TRP A 7 25.37 -47.73 -50.87
C TRP A 7 24.90 -47.35 -49.46
N LYS A 8 25.08 -48.27 -48.51
CA LYS A 8 24.87 -48.05 -47.06
C LYS A 8 25.75 -46.91 -46.54
N ARG A 9 25.15 -45.88 -45.95
CA ARG A 9 25.85 -45.02 -44.96
C ARG A 9 25.04 -45.00 -43.66
N PHE A 10 25.49 -45.81 -42.72
CA PHE A 10 25.34 -45.56 -41.29
C PHE A 10 26.08 -44.28 -40.94
N VAL A 11 25.43 -43.29 -40.32
CA VAL A 11 26.09 -42.34 -39.41
C VAL A 11 25.15 -42.07 -38.23
N LEU A 12 25.77 -42.03 -37.06
CA LEU A 12 25.22 -42.05 -35.71
C LEU A 12 24.19 -40.97 -35.41
N ALA A 13 23.26 -41.35 -34.51
CA ALA A 13 22.50 -40.45 -33.67
C ALA A 13 23.43 -39.56 -32.84
N ALA A 14 23.22 -38.24 -32.91
CA ALA A 14 23.70 -37.29 -31.93
C ALA A 14 22.48 -36.64 -31.28
N MET A 15 22.04 -37.21 -30.16
CA MET A 15 21.19 -36.51 -29.20
C MET A 15 22.00 -35.34 -28.65
N LEU A 16 21.73 -34.14 -29.15
CA LEU A 16 22.13 -32.92 -28.46
C LEU A 16 21.25 -32.79 -27.21
N LEU A 17 21.75 -33.32 -26.09
CA LEU A 17 21.35 -32.91 -24.77
C LEU A 17 21.66 -31.41 -24.66
N GLY A 18 20.64 -30.58 -24.86
CA GLY A 18 20.69 -29.17 -24.49
C GLY A 18 20.93 -29.10 -23.00
N THR A 19 22.13 -28.65 -22.63
CA THR A 19 22.52 -28.33 -21.26
C THR A 19 21.51 -27.33 -20.69
N LEU A 20 20.66 -27.76 -19.75
CA LEU A 20 20.02 -26.83 -18.82
C LEU A 20 21.14 -26.18 -18.01
N ALA A 21 21.51 -24.96 -18.38
CA ALA A 21 22.22 -24.06 -17.50
C ALA A 21 21.23 -23.68 -16.39
N ALA A 22 21.25 -24.44 -15.29
CA ALA A 22 20.68 -23.99 -14.03
C ALA A 22 21.52 -22.81 -13.55
N ALA A 23 21.10 -21.60 -13.91
CA ALA A 23 21.57 -20.37 -13.30
C ALA A 23 20.98 -20.31 -11.88
N CYS A 24 21.62 -21.03 -10.95
CA CYS A 24 21.48 -20.76 -9.53
C CYS A 24 22.31 -19.51 -9.23
N GLY A 25 21.67 -18.37 -8.98
CA GLY A 25 22.38 -17.13 -8.67
C GLY A 25 21.50 -16.07 -8.03
N LYS A 26 21.64 -15.92 -6.70
CA LYS A 26 21.06 -14.93 -5.77
C LYS A 26 19.61 -15.20 -5.32
N SER A 27 19.47 -16.10 -4.36
CA SER A 27 18.27 -16.19 -3.51
C SER A 27 18.31 -15.12 -2.42
N GLY A 28 17.74 -13.97 -2.76
CA GLY A 28 17.37 -12.86 -1.89
C GLY A 28 16.37 -11.98 -2.66
N PRO A 29 15.49 -11.22 -1.99
CA PRO A 29 14.64 -10.26 -2.70
C PRO A 29 15.50 -9.33 -3.57
N PRO A 30 15.01 -8.90 -4.74
CA PRO A 30 15.75 -7.99 -5.60
C PRO A 30 16.03 -6.71 -4.80
N ARG A 31 17.29 -6.30 -4.78
CA ARG A 31 17.71 -5.06 -4.14
C ARG A 31 17.60 -3.97 -5.21
N ILE A 32 16.70 -3.01 -5.00
CA ILE A 32 16.50 -1.89 -5.90
C ILE A 32 17.49 -0.78 -5.56
N GLU A 33 18.49 -0.56 -6.42
CA GLU A 33 19.46 0.54 -6.27
C GLU A 33 19.32 1.61 -7.37
N THR A 34 18.87 1.19 -8.56
CA THR A 34 18.78 2.00 -9.79
C THR A 34 17.42 1.81 -10.47
N ALA A 35 17.01 2.70 -11.38
CA ALA A 35 15.71 2.51 -12.03
C ALA A 35 15.71 1.34 -13.01
N ASP A 36 16.89 0.91 -13.48
CA ASP A 36 17.02 -0.30 -14.29
C ASP A 36 16.73 -1.53 -13.41
N ASP A 37 17.24 -1.59 -12.18
CA ASP A 37 16.90 -2.64 -11.21
C ASP A 37 15.39 -2.69 -10.94
N LEU A 38 14.77 -1.52 -10.76
CA LEU A 38 13.31 -1.41 -10.55
C LEU A 38 12.55 -1.95 -11.76
N THR A 39 12.93 -1.54 -12.97
CA THR A 39 12.26 -1.94 -14.20
C THR A 39 12.39 -3.44 -14.44
N GLU A 40 13.58 -4.01 -14.22
CA GLU A 40 13.82 -5.45 -14.29
C GLU A 40 12.99 -6.22 -13.25
N ALA A 41 12.91 -5.71 -12.02
CA ALA A 41 12.12 -6.35 -10.97
C ALA A 41 10.61 -6.33 -11.27
N VAL A 42 10.08 -5.21 -11.77
CA VAL A 42 8.68 -5.10 -12.21
C VAL A 42 8.38 -6.06 -13.36
N GLN A 43 9.26 -6.14 -14.36
CA GLN A 43 9.11 -7.07 -15.49
C GLN A 43 9.18 -8.54 -15.05
N ALA A 44 10.03 -8.86 -14.07
CA ALA A 44 10.13 -10.21 -13.50
C ALA A 44 8.84 -10.65 -12.79
N MET A 45 8.01 -9.69 -12.34
CA MET A 45 6.67 -9.94 -11.79
C MET A 45 5.58 -10.07 -12.87
N GLY A 46 5.97 -10.03 -14.16
CA GLY A 46 5.05 -10.18 -15.29
C GLY A 46 4.30 -8.89 -15.68
N VAL A 47 4.72 -7.74 -15.14
CA VAL A 47 4.12 -6.44 -15.44
C VAL A 47 4.94 -5.75 -16.52
N ALA A 48 4.27 -5.31 -17.59
CA ALA A 48 4.94 -4.60 -18.68
C ALA A 48 5.38 -3.21 -18.24
N THR A 49 6.56 -2.78 -18.71
CA THR A 49 7.04 -1.41 -18.54
C THR A 49 7.35 -0.74 -19.87
N VAL A 50 7.12 0.58 -19.95
CA VAL A 50 7.46 1.41 -21.11
C VAL A 50 8.06 2.72 -20.63
N ASP A 51 9.24 3.09 -21.14
CA ASP A 51 9.83 4.41 -20.90
C ASP A 51 9.05 5.47 -21.70
N LEU A 52 8.50 6.46 -21.00
CA LEU A 52 7.70 7.57 -21.54
C LEU A 52 8.51 8.88 -21.66
N GLY A 53 9.81 8.84 -21.37
CA GLY A 53 10.74 9.95 -21.44
C GLY A 53 10.92 10.69 -20.12
N GLU A 54 11.21 11.99 -20.21
CA GLU A 54 11.59 12.79 -19.05
C GLU A 54 10.41 13.11 -18.12
N ALA A 55 10.64 13.01 -16.81
CA ALA A 55 9.76 13.51 -15.76
C ALA A 55 10.15 14.97 -15.40
N PRO A 56 9.19 15.80 -14.98
CA PRO A 56 9.47 17.18 -14.59
C PRO A 56 10.43 17.21 -13.39
N ALA A 57 11.47 18.06 -13.43
CA ALA A 57 12.46 18.08 -12.36
C ALA A 57 11.88 18.48 -10.98
N GLY A 58 10.88 19.37 -10.99
CA GLY A 58 10.17 19.81 -9.79
C GLY A 58 11.09 20.18 -8.61
N GLY A 59 10.69 19.79 -7.40
CA GLY A 59 11.51 19.85 -6.20
C GLY A 59 12.53 18.72 -6.07
N PHE A 60 12.60 17.79 -7.02
CA PHE A 60 13.43 16.59 -6.91
C PHE A 60 14.90 16.83 -7.25
N GLY A 61 15.29 18.04 -7.66
CA GLY A 61 16.69 18.42 -7.84
C GLY A 61 17.36 17.86 -9.10
N GLY A 62 16.59 17.28 -10.03
CA GLY A 62 17.07 16.73 -11.29
C GLY A 62 15.91 16.22 -12.15
N VAL A 63 16.16 16.00 -13.45
CA VAL A 63 15.16 15.44 -14.37
C VAL A 63 15.00 13.95 -14.09
N GLY A 64 13.78 13.49 -13.84
CA GLY A 64 13.47 12.08 -13.65
C GLY A 64 13.10 11.37 -14.95
N ARG A 65 12.66 10.11 -14.84
CA ARG A 65 12.09 9.31 -15.94
C ARG A 65 10.62 9.02 -15.66
N ARG A 66 9.75 9.16 -16.66
CA ARG A 66 8.36 8.70 -16.61
C ARG A 66 8.31 7.29 -17.18
N ILE A 67 7.78 6.35 -16.41
CA ILE A 67 7.72 4.95 -16.78
C ILE A 67 6.28 4.48 -16.64
N GLN A 68 5.72 3.94 -17.71
CA GLN A 68 4.48 3.18 -17.64
C GLN A 68 4.76 1.85 -16.95
N VAL A 69 3.96 1.47 -15.95
CA VAL A 69 3.95 0.19 -15.25
C VAL A 69 2.53 -0.36 -15.30
N GLY A 70 2.28 -1.35 -16.15
CA GLY A 70 0.91 -1.78 -16.44
C GLY A 70 0.07 -0.61 -16.99
N GLU A 71 -1.00 -0.25 -16.29
CA GLU A 71 -1.85 0.91 -16.63
C GLU A 71 -1.46 2.20 -15.89
N ALA A 72 -0.57 2.12 -14.90
CA ALA A 72 -0.11 3.27 -14.12
C ALA A 72 1.12 3.94 -14.74
N GLU A 73 1.24 5.27 -14.60
CA GLU A 73 2.46 6.02 -14.89
C GLU A 73 3.15 6.36 -13.56
N ILE A 74 4.44 6.08 -13.47
CA ILE A 74 5.29 6.44 -12.33
C ILE A 74 6.41 7.38 -12.77
N GLU A 75 6.88 8.21 -11.86
CA GLU A 75 8.08 9.03 -12.04
C GLU A 75 9.22 8.45 -11.20
N VAL A 76 10.40 8.32 -11.79
CA VAL A 76 11.59 7.77 -11.12
C VAL A 76 12.73 8.77 -11.19
N TYR A 77 13.18 9.21 -10.02
CA TYR A 77 14.30 10.12 -9.84
C TYR A 77 15.48 9.34 -9.27
N GLU A 78 16.56 9.26 -10.05
CA GLU A 78 17.77 8.55 -9.67
C GLU A 78 18.90 9.54 -9.38
N TYR A 79 19.55 9.38 -8.24
CA TYR A 79 20.58 10.31 -7.75
C TYR A 79 21.98 9.71 -7.86
N GLU A 80 23.01 10.55 -7.79
CA GLU A 80 24.42 10.09 -7.84
C GLU A 80 24.76 9.14 -6.68
N SER A 81 24.19 9.37 -5.50
CA SER A 81 24.41 8.55 -4.32
C SER A 81 23.17 8.47 -3.43
N VAL A 82 23.21 7.56 -2.45
CA VAL A 82 22.14 7.41 -1.45
C VAL A 82 22.02 8.69 -0.63
N GLU A 83 23.14 9.32 -0.28
CA GLU A 83 23.21 10.58 0.48
C GLU A 83 22.59 11.74 -0.32
N ALA A 84 22.83 11.81 -1.63
CA ALA A 84 22.23 12.82 -2.49
C ALA A 84 20.71 12.68 -2.57
N ARG A 85 20.20 11.45 -2.66
CA ARG A 85 18.76 11.15 -2.59
C ARG A 85 18.17 11.50 -1.22
N GLU A 86 18.91 11.24 -0.13
CA GLU A 86 18.52 11.54 1.25
C GLU A 86 18.37 13.05 1.50
N ALA A 87 19.25 13.85 0.91
CA ALA A 87 19.17 15.30 0.96
C ALA A 87 17.86 15.85 0.38
N ILE A 88 17.25 15.15 -0.58
CA ILE A 88 15.93 15.49 -1.10
C ILE A 88 14.82 14.84 -0.27
N SER A 89 14.85 13.53 -0.06
CA SER A 89 13.73 12.81 0.54
C SER A 89 13.46 13.23 1.99
N SER A 90 14.49 13.65 2.75
CA SER A 90 14.33 14.17 4.12
C SER A 90 13.55 15.50 4.20
N THR A 91 13.35 16.16 3.06
CA THR A 91 12.54 17.39 2.96
C THR A 91 11.07 17.13 2.64
N ILE A 92 10.71 15.86 2.35
CA ILE A 92 9.36 15.46 1.96
C ILE A 92 8.61 15.07 3.24
N PRO A 93 7.59 15.84 3.67
CA PRO A 93 6.74 15.43 4.79
C PRO A 93 5.85 14.25 4.37
N PRO A 94 5.32 13.43 5.30
CA PRO A 94 4.44 12.30 4.98
C PRO A 94 3.24 12.66 4.08
N GLU A 95 2.69 13.86 4.24
CA GLU A 95 1.58 14.39 3.42
C GLU A 95 2.01 14.80 2.01
N ALA A 96 3.31 14.76 1.73
CA ALA A 96 3.96 15.22 0.50
C ALA A 96 3.59 16.64 0.10
N THR A 97 3.30 17.54 1.05
CA THR A 97 2.94 18.93 0.76
C THR A 97 4.10 19.78 0.22
N ALA A 98 5.34 19.27 0.32
CA ALA A 98 6.53 19.88 -0.24
C ALA A 98 7.55 18.83 -0.70
N VAL A 99 8.38 19.18 -1.67
CA VAL A 99 9.52 18.38 -2.15
C VAL A 99 10.71 19.31 -2.40
N GLY A 100 11.89 18.99 -1.87
CA GLY A 100 13.10 19.80 -2.03
C GLY A 100 12.95 21.24 -1.52
N GLY A 101 12.08 21.46 -0.54
CA GLY A 101 11.73 22.78 -0.02
C GLY A 101 10.79 23.61 -0.91
N LEU A 102 10.27 23.05 -2.00
CA LEU A 102 9.25 23.69 -2.84
C LEU A 102 7.86 23.13 -2.54
N PRO A 103 6.80 23.96 -2.54
CA PRO A 103 5.43 23.46 -2.43
C PRO A 103 5.11 22.48 -3.56
N ALA A 104 4.47 21.36 -3.20
CA ALA A 104 4.04 20.35 -4.15
C ALA A 104 2.51 20.35 -4.28
N ALA A 105 2.03 20.33 -5.52
CA ALA A 105 0.61 20.28 -5.84
C ALA A 105 0.36 19.08 -6.76
N TRP A 106 -0.24 18.04 -6.19
CA TRP A 106 -0.49 16.77 -6.87
C TRP A 106 -1.85 16.78 -7.55
N ALA A 107 -1.96 16.09 -8.70
CA ALA A 107 -3.24 15.94 -9.40
C ALA A 107 -4.19 14.95 -8.71
N ASP A 108 -3.63 14.02 -7.93
CA ASP A 108 -4.32 13.00 -7.14
C ASP A 108 -3.43 12.63 -5.92
N ARG A 109 -3.73 11.53 -5.23
CA ARG A 109 -2.99 11.05 -4.05
C ARG A 109 -1.53 10.68 -4.41
N PRO A 110 -0.53 11.29 -3.75
CA PRO A 110 0.88 10.95 -3.96
C PRO A 110 1.30 9.74 -3.11
N HIS A 111 1.92 8.76 -3.75
CA HIS A 111 2.64 7.66 -3.13
C HIS A 111 4.12 7.79 -3.48
N ILE A 112 5.00 7.92 -2.48
CA ILE A 112 6.44 8.14 -2.71
C ILE A 112 7.25 7.08 -1.98
N TRP A 113 8.12 6.38 -2.71
CA TRP A 113 9.03 5.38 -2.15
C TRP A 113 10.48 5.83 -2.28
N THR A 114 11.32 5.30 -1.38
CA THR A 114 12.77 5.47 -1.46
C THR A 114 13.47 4.12 -1.34
N ALA A 115 14.33 3.78 -2.31
CA ALA A 115 15.18 2.60 -2.25
C ALA A 115 16.51 2.88 -2.95
N GLY A 116 17.62 2.57 -2.28
CA GLY A 116 18.97 2.87 -2.80
C GLY A 116 19.10 4.34 -3.22
N ARG A 117 19.37 4.56 -4.50
CA ARG A 117 19.51 5.90 -5.09
C ARG A 117 18.23 6.45 -5.71
N LEU A 118 17.07 5.83 -5.46
CA LEU A 118 15.80 6.21 -6.08
C LEU A 118 14.88 6.96 -5.14
N ILE A 119 14.18 7.94 -5.70
CA ILE A 119 12.84 8.35 -5.27
C ILE A 119 11.88 7.96 -6.40
N VAL A 120 10.83 7.22 -6.07
CA VAL A 120 9.77 6.83 -7.01
C VAL A 120 8.47 7.47 -6.58
N VAL A 121 7.77 8.09 -7.51
CA VAL A 121 6.51 8.79 -7.30
C VAL A 121 5.43 8.14 -8.15
N TYR A 122 4.32 7.78 -7.52
CA TYR A 122 3.08 7.41 -8.18
C TYR A 122 1.99 8.37 -7.71
N VAL A 123 1.24 8.95 -8.64
CA VAL A 123 0.11 9.84 -8.32
C VAL A 123 -1.17 9.14 -8.79
N GLY A 124 -1.93 8.60 -7.86
CA GLY A 124 -3.15 7.83 -8.15
C GLY A 124 -3.62 6.97 -6.98
N THR A 125 -4.63 6.14 -7.24
CA THR A 125 -5.33 5.34 -6.21
C THR A 125 -5.37 3.84 -6.51
N ASP A 126 -4.65 3.38 -7.54
CA ASP A 126 -4.59 1.95 -7.87
C ASP A 126 -3.79 1.18 -6.81
N GLY A 127 -4.52 0.48 -5.93
CA GLY A 127 -3.93 -0.32 -4.86
C GLY A 127 -3.03 -1.45 -5.37
N GLY A 128 -3.25 -1.94 -6.60
CA GLY A 128 -2.38 -2.95 -7.23
C GLY A 128 -0.96 -2.42 -7.46
N THR A 129 -0.86 -1.22 -8.04
CA THR A 129 0.41 -0.51 -8.27
C THR A 129 1.10 -0.17 -6.94
N VAL A 130 0.35 0.30 -5.96
CA VAL A 130 0.87 0.59 -4.61
C VAL A 130 1.48 -0.67 -3.98
N LEU A 131 0.73 -1.78 -3.92
CA LEU A 131 1.22 -3.03 -3.34
C LEU A 131 2.42 -3.60 -4.10
N LEU A 132 2.42 -3.48 -5.43
CA LEU A 132 3.53 -3.88 -6.29
C LEU A 132 4.80 -3.13 -5.91
N LEU A 133 4.76 -1.80 -5.90
CA LEU A 133 5.92 -0.96 -5.59
C LEU A 133 6.36 -1.14 -4.14
N SER A 134 5.43 -1.21 -3.18
CA SER A 134 5.77 -1.45 -1.78
C SER A 134 6.43 -2.82 -1.56
N SER A 135 6.06 -3.84 -2.33
CA SER A 135 6.71 -5.16 -2.28
C SER A 135 8.16 -5.15 -2.77
N LEU A 136 8.51 -4.20 -3.64
CA LEU A 136 9.85 -4.07 -4.23
C LEU A 136 10.74 -3.09 -3.48
N MET A 137 10.15 -2.01 -2.97
CA MET A 137 10.88 -0.85 -2.45
C MET A 137 10.74 -0.65 -0.93
N GLY A 138 9.87 -1.43 -0.26
CA GLY A 138 9.48 -1.20 1.13
C GLY A 138 8.30 -0.24 1.23
N ASP A 139 7.93 0.18 2.43
CA ASP A 139 6.78 1.05 2.64
C ASP A 139 6.98 2.44 1.99
N SER A 140 5.90 3.03 1.48
CA SER A 140 5.92 4.42 1.01
C SER A 140 6.17 5.37 2.17
N ILE A 141 7.01 6.38 1.95
CA ILE A 141 7.24 7.45 2.93
C ILE A 141 6.02 8.39 3.07
N THR A 142 5.04 8.29 2.16
CA THR A 142 3.78 9.04 2.24
C THR A 142 2.58 8.22 2.71
N GLU A 143 2.74 6.91 2.89
CA GLU A 143 1.68 6.04 3.45
C GLU A 143 1.62 6.08 4.98
N SER A 144 2.60 6.72 5.63
CA SER A 144 2.74 6.74 7.10
C SER A 144 1.68 7.54 7.86
N GLU A 145 0.69 8.15 7.21
CA GLU A 145 -0.45 8.79 7.92
C GLU A 145 -1.77 8.02 7.89
N GLU A 146 -1.84 6.84 7.29
CA GLU A 146 -2.80 5.84 7.82
C GLU A 146 -2.24 5.15 9.08
N ALA A 147 -0.93 5.25 9.35
CA ALA A 147 -0.31 4.77 10.58
C ALA A 147 -0.38 5.78 11.76
N GLY A 148 -1.00 6.94 11.55
CA GLY A 148 -1.38 7.88 12.61
C GLY A 148 -2.67 7.47 13.35
N GLN A 149 -3.45 6.55 12.76
CA GLN A 149 -4.51 5.85 13.45
C GLN A 149 -3.96 4.48 13.83
N ALA A 150 -3.55 4.30 15.09
CA ALA A 150 -3.51 2.93 15.63
C ALA A 150 -4.84 2.27 15.25
N PRO A 151 -4.88 1.06 14.69
CA PRO A 151 -6.14 0.43 14.34
C PRO A 151 -6.95 0.41 15.62
N TYR A 152 -8.00 1.21 15.65
CA TYR A 152 -8.84 1.24 16.83
C TYR A 152 -9.34 -0.20 17.08
N PRO A 153 -9.65 -0.56 18.33
CA PRO A 153 -10.36 -1.80 18.58
C PRO A 153 -11.54 -1.95 17.60
N PRO A 154 -11.87 -3.16 17.13
CA PRO A 154 -12.98 -3.37 16.18
C PRO A 154 -14.30 -2.69 16.61
N ALA A 155 -14.54 -2.62 17.92
CA ALA A 155 -15.66 -1.89 18.52
C ALA A 155 -15.71 -0.39 18.23
N VAL A 156 -14.56 0.29 18.21
CA VAL A 156 -14.48 1.71 17.87
C VAL A 156 -14.73 1.93 16.39
N ALA A 157 -14.17 1.08 15.52
CA ALA A 157 -14.45 1.13 14.09
C ALA A 157 -15.95 0.90 13.81
N ALA A 158 -16.57 -0.07 14.50
CA ALA A 158 -18.01 -0.30 14.41
C ALA A 158 -18.83 0.90 14.91
N ALA A 159 -18.39 1.60 15.96
CA ALA A 159 -19.05 2.79 16.46
C ALA A 159 -18.96 3.98 15.49
N ILE A 160 -17.82 4.17 14.83
CA ILE A 160 -17.66 5.17 13.75
C ILE A 160 -18.64 4.87 12.61
N GLN A 161 -18.71 3.62 12.16
CA GLN A 161 -19.62 3.20 11.09
C GLN A 161 -21.09 3.44 11.47
N ALA A 162 -21.49 3.01 12.67
CA ALA A 162 -22.85 3.20 13.16
C ALA A 162 -23.26 4.68 13.22
N LEU A 163 -22.37 5.55 13.71
CA LEU A 163 -22.63 6.99 13.79
C LEU A 163 -22.64 7.65 12.40
N SER A 164 -21.76 7.21 11.50
CA SER A 164 -21.70 7.67 10.11
C SER A 164 -23.02 7.38 9.38
N GLU A 165 -23.54 6.15 9.51
CA GLU A 165 -24.82 5.76 8.91
C GLU A 165 -25.99 6.57 9.46
N GLU A 166 -26.03 6.77 10.78
CA GLU A 166 -27.10 7.55 11.42
C GLU A 166 -27.11 9.01 10.97
N LEU A 167 -25.95 9.65 10.91
CA LEU A 167 -25.83 11.06 10.57
C LEU A 167 -25.68 11.32 9.07
N SER A 168 -25.57 10.25 8.27
CA SER A 168 -25.23 10.33 6.83
C SER A 168 -23.97 11.17 6.57
N LEU A 169 -22.93 10.96 7.39
CA LEU A 169 -21.63 11.63 7.30
C LEU A 169 -20.56 10.67 6.78
N ASP A 170 -19.50 11.21 6.18
CA ASP A 170 -18.33 10.41 5.83
C ASP A 170 -17.62 9.91 7.10
N PRO A 171 -17.28 8.62 7.23
CA PRO A 171 -16.60 8.06 8.41
C PRO A 171 -15.31 8.78 8.81
N GLY A 172 -14.56 9.30 7.83
CA GLY A 172 -13.31 10.04 8.06
C GLY A 172 -13.53 11.43 8.67
N THR A 173 -14.78 11.91 8.72
CA THR A 173 -15.14 13.17 9.40
C THR A 173 -15.52 13.00 10.87
N ILE A 174 -15.53 11.76 11.37
CA ILE A 174 -15.85 11.41 12.75
C ILE A 174 -14.54 11.30 13.53
N GLU A 175 -14.35 12.19 14.49
CA GLU A 175 -13.19 12.20 15.38
C GLU A 175 -13.46 11.29 16.58
N VAL A 176 -12.58 10.33 16.87
CA VAL A 176 -12.63 9.59 18.14
C VAL A 176 -11.88 10.40 19.20
N MET A 177 -12.60 10.83 20.23
CA MET A 177 -12.04 11.62 21.31
C MET A 177 -11.32 10.72 22.33
N ASP A 178 -11.98 9.65 22.78
CA ASP A 178 -11.40 8.63 23.65
C ASP A 178 -12.23 7.34 23.59
N TYR A 179 -11.67 6.27 24.18
CA TYR A 179 -12.39 5.01 24.41
C TYR A 179 -11.77 4.26 25.58
N GLU A 180 -12.59 3.50 26.31
CA GLU A 180 -12.16 2.67 27.44
C GLU A 180 -12.91 1.33 27.47
N THR A 181 -12.26 0.30 28.03
CA THR A 181 -12.91 -1.00 28.27
C THR A 181 -13.87 -0.90 29.46
N VAL A 182 -15.08 -1.43 29.32
CA VAL A 182 -16.14 -1.40 30.34
C VAL A 182 -16.81 -2.76 30.44
N ASP A 183 -17.12 -3.19 31.67
CA ASP A 183 -17.99 -4.33 31.94
C ASP A 183 -19.44 -3.83 32.07
N TRP A 184 -20.26 -4.11 31.05
CA TRP A 184 -21.66 -3.72 31.04
C TRP A 184 -22.52 -4.61 31.94
N PRO A 185 -23.58 -4.08 32.57
CA PRO A 185 -24.38 -4.84 33.54
C PRO A 185 -25.27 -5.92 32.89
N ASP A 186 -25.52 -5.80 31.58
CA ASP A 186 -26.45 -6.65 30.84
C ASP A 186 -26.07 -6.76 29.36
N THR A 187 -26.76 -7.64 28.63
CA THR A 187 -26.57 -7.86 27.19
C THR A 187 -27.06 -6.71 26.31
N CYS A 188 -27.65 -5.65 26.87
CA CYS A 188 -28.00 -4.43 26.15
C CYS A 188 -26.96 -3.34 26.37
N LEU A 189 -25.80 -3.70 26.90
CA LEU A 189 -24.68 -2.78 27.12
C LEU A 189 -25.08 -1.62 28.05
N GLY A 190 -26.02 -1.85 28.98
CA GLY A 190 -26.56 -0.82 29.86
C GLY A 190 -27.50 0.20 29.19
N LEU A 191 -27.87 0.01 27.92
CA LEU A 191 -28.77 0.87 27.14
C LEU A 191 -29.98 0.06 26.60
N PRO A 192 -30.92 -0.36 27.46
CA PRO A 192 -32.14 -1.05 27.04
C PRO A 192 -33.08 -0.11 26.28
N ALA A 193 -33.65 -0.57 25.17
CA ALA A 193 -34.73 0.13 24.49
C ALA A 193 -36.04 0.07 25.31
N PRO A 194 -37.01 0.99 25.08
CA PRO A 194 -38.28 0.97 25.79
C PRO A 194 -39.02 -0.37 25.66
N GLY A 195 -39.20 -1.06 26.79
CA GLY A 195 -39.87 -2.37 26.85
C GLY A 195 -38.98 -3.56 26.48
N GLU A 196 -37.70 -3.34 26.18
CA GLU A 196 -36.72 -4.40 25.94
C GLU A 196 -36.34 -5.09 27.26
N VAL A 197 -36.26 -6.42 27.22
CA VAL A 197 -35.81 -7.22 28.37
C VAL A 197 -34.42 -7.76 28.07
N CYS A 198 -33.43 -7.25 28.80
CA CYS A 198 -32.01 -7.59 28.63
C CYS A 198 -31.59 -8.66 29.63
N SER A 199 -30.75 -9.60 29.19
CA SER A 199 -30.23 -10.64 30.09
C SER A 199 -29.21 -10.03 31.06
N GLN A 200 -29.33 -10.37 32.33
CA GLN A 200 -28.47 -9.86 33.43
C GLN A 200 -27.12 -10.58 33.46
N ILE A 201 -26.41 -10.54 32.34
CA ILE A 201 -25.08 -11.11 32.16
C ILE A 201 -24.10 -9.96 31.95
N VAL A 202 -23.07 -9.93 32.79
CA VAL A 202 -21.97 -8.96 32.64
C VAL A 202 -21.31 -9.16 31.29
N THR A 203 -21.30 -8.12 30.46
CA THR A 203 -20.83 -8.17 29.08
C THR A 203 -19.62 -7.24 28.91
N PRO A 204 -18.40 -7.78 28.72
CA PRO A 204 -17.23 -6.95 28.41
C PRO A 204 -17.42 -6.18 27.12
N GLY A 205 -16.91 -4.95 27.09
CA GLY A 205 -17.11 -4.07 25.96
C GLY A 205 -16.33 -2.78 26.05
N TRP A 206 -16.80 -1.77 25.31
CA TRP A 206 -16.13 -0.50 25.13
C TRP A 206 -17.11 0.66 25.30
N ARG A 207 -16.73 1.68 26.07
CA ARG A 207 -17.34 3.02 26.03
C ARG A 207 -16.48 3.89 25.13
N ILE A 208 -17.10 4.58 24.19
CA ILE A 208 -16.42 5.27 23.10
C ILE A 208 -17.00 6.68 22.99
N HIS A 209 -16.16 7.70 23.05
CA HIS A 209 -16.57 9.09 22.84
C HIS A 209 -16.13 9.56 21.44
N LEU A 210 -17.09 10.06 20.68
CA LEU A 210 -16.94 10.50 19.30
C LEU A 210 -17.36 11.96 19.17
N ARG A 211 -16.77 12.68 18.21
CA ARG A 211 -17.21 14.00 17.77
C ARG A 211 -17.51 14.00 16.28
N ALA A 212 -18.69 14.48 15.92
CA ALA A 212 -19.11 14.63 14.53
C ALA A 212 -19.99 15.87 14.37
N ALA A 213 -19.81 16.63 13.29
CA ALA A 213 -20.57 17.86 13.00
C ALA A 213 -20.64 18.87 14.16
N GLY A 214 -19.60 18.91 15.02
CA GLY A 214 -19.52 19.80 16.18
C GLY A 214 -20.32 19.35 17.41
N ALA A 215 -20.89 18.15 17.40
CA ALA A 215 -21.55 17.52 18.53
C ALA A 215 -20.75 16.31 19.04
N GLU A 216 -20.88 16.02 20.33
CA GLU A 216 -20.24 14.88 20.99
C GLU A 216 -21.26 13.75 21.20
N TYR A 217 -20.78 12.51 21.09
CA TYR A 217 -21.58 11.31 21.12
C TYR A 217 -20.88 10.23 21.95
N GLU A 218 -21.64 9.50 22.75
CA GLU A 218 -21.17 8.31 23.47
C GLU A 218 -21.77 7.07 22.80
N ALA A 219 -20.94 6.04 22.58
CA ALA A 219 -21.36 4.75 22.08
C ALA A 219 -20.87 3.65 23.02
N HIS A 220 -21.73 2.67 23.25
CA HIS A 220 -21.45 1.44 23.98
C HIS A 220 -21.37 0.29 23.00
N ALA A 221 -20.27 -0.46 23.03
CA ALA A 221 -20.09 -1.62 22.18
C ALA A 221 -19.73 -2.86 22.99
N ASP A 222 -20.02 -4.05 22.46
CA ASP A 222 -19.44 -5.29 22.97
C ASP A 222 -17.94 -5.41 22.62
N GLU A 223 -17.25 -6.40 23.19
CA GLU A 223 -15.80 -6.60 23.03
C GLU A 223 -15.32 -6.59 21.57
N LEU A 224 -16.14 -7.13 20.65
CA LEU A 224 -15.80 -7.33 19.24
C LEU A 224 -16.41 -6.28 18.31
N GLY A 225 -17.24 -5.37 18.81
CA GLY A 225 -18.01 -4.43 18.00
C GLY A 225 -19.16 -5.06 17.22
N THR A 226 -19.62 -6.25 17.60
CA THR A 226 -20.74 -6.90 16.89
C THR A 226 -22.09 -6.25 17.21
N MET A 227 -22.16 -5.58 18.35
CA MET A 227 -23.27 -4.75 18.77
C MET A 227 -22.75 -3.40 19.25
N VAL A 228 -23.36 -2.33 18.73
CA VAL A 228 -23.11 -0.95 19.12
C VAL A 228 -24.46 -0.31 19.48
N ARG A 229 -24.51 0.44 20.58
CA ARG A 229 -25.68 1.18 21.09
C ARG A 229 -25.27 2.59 21.53
N ARG A 230 -26.19 3.53 21.46
CA ARG A 230 -26.02 4.94 21.85
C ARG A 230 -27.39 5.56 22.16
#